data_AF-A0A2E8H1R3-F1
#
_entry.id   AF-A0A2E8H1R3-F1
#
_cell.length_a   1.000
_cell.length_b   1.000
_cell.length_c   1.000
_cell.angle_alpha   90.00
_cell.angle_beta   90.00
_cell.angle_gamma   90.00
#
_symmetry.space_group_name_H-M   'P 1'
#
loop_
_entity.id
_entity.type
_entity.pdbx_description
1 polymer ?
#
loop_
_entity_poly.entity_id
_entity_poly.type
_entity_poly.pdbx_seq_one_letter_code
_entity_poly.pdbx_strand_id
1 'polypeptide(L)'
;MATIERIELFRLEPPPAEHEGTKPTRESWHRTFRQATPFDRFDEPVNRREPGGMIWVKATASDGTYGLGSTDTGNTAAILIEQTLGPAVVGQEVGAIDACNDRMWHSCLSFGMEGLAARAVAGVDLAL
;
A
#
# COMPACT_ATOMS: atom_id res chain seq x y z
N MET A 1 19.76 -19.76 1.64
CA MET A 1 18.96 -18.65 2.20
C MET A 1 17.62 -18.65 1.47
N ALA A 2 16.54 -18.31 2.15
CA ALA A 2 15.22 -18.26 1.52
C ALA A 2 15.19 -17.13 0.48
N THR A 3 14.42 -17.32 -0.59
CA THR A 3 14.22 -16.30 -1.62
C THR A 3 12.75 -15.88 -1.67
N ILE A 4 12.49 -14.67 -2.14
CA ILE A 4 11.14 -14.18 -2.42
C ILE A 4 10.57 -15.00 -3.57
N GLU A 5 9.54 -15.80 -3.31
CA GLU A 5 8.93 -16.68 -4.31
C GLU A 5 7.80 -15.95 -5.06
N ARG A 6 6.98 -15.18 -4.34
CA ARG A 6 5.82 -14.49 -4.90
C ARG A 6 5.46 -13.22 -4.15
N ILE A 7 4.95 -12.25 -4.90
CA ILE A 7 4.31 -11.03 -4.41
C ILE A 7 2.84 -11.10 -4.81
N GLU A 8 1.94 -11.04 -3.83
CA GLU A 8 0.50 -11.15 -4.04
C GLU A 8 -0.20 -9.93 -3.45
N LEU A 9 -1.26 -9.48 -4.12
CA LEU A 9 -2.12 -8.40 -3.63
C LEU A 9 -3.43 -8.96 -3.11
N PHE A 10 -3.93 -8.36 -2.04
CA PHE A 10 -5.26 -8.66 -1.54
C PHE A 10 -5.90 -7.45 -0.86
N ARG A 11 -7.22 -7.51 -0.73
CA ARG A 11 -7.96 -6.59 0.13
C ARG A 11 -8.28 -7.31 1.43
N LEU A 12 -8.00 -6.65 2.55
CA LEU A 12 -8.37 -7.17 3.84
C LEU A 12 -9.84 -6.88 4.09
N GLU A 13 -10.64 -7.94 4.14
CA GLU A 13 -12.02 -7.90 4.61
C GLU A 13 -12.02 -8.35 6.08
N PRO A 14 -12.07 -7.42 7.04
CA PRO A 14 -12.06 -7.80 8.46
C PRO A 14 -13.33 -8.59 8.79
N PRO A 15 -13.25 -9.56 9.72
CA PRO A 15 -14.44 -10.27 10.18
C PRO A 15 -15.45 -9.28 10.78
N PRO A 16 -16.76 -9.60 10.72
CA PRO A 16 -17.76 -8.76 11.37
C PRO A 16 -17.44 -8.64 12.86
N ALA A 17 -17.67 -7.47 13.44
CA ALA A 17 -17.45 -7.25 14.85
C ALA A 17 -18.33 -8.19 15.68
N GLU A 18 -17.70 -8.96 16.57
CA GLU A 18 -18.42 -9.92 17.43
C GLU A 18 -19.24 -9.23 18.53
N HIS A 19 -18.86 -8.01 18.89
CA HIS A 19 -19.47 -7.23 19.97
C HIS A 19 -19.63 -5.76 19.57
N GLU A 20 -20.63 -5.11 20.16
CA GLU A 20 -20.81 -3.67 20.01
C GLU A 20 -19.57 -2.96 20.59
N GLY A 21 -18.92 -2.14 19.77
CA GLY A 21 -17.77 -1.35 20.21
C GLY A 21 -18.14 -0.33 21.28
N THR A 22 -17.15 0.14 22.03
CA THR A 22 -17.35 1.23 23.00
C THR A 22 -17.85 2.48 22.28
N LYS A 23 -18.95 3.07 22.77
CA LYS A 23 -19.48 4.30 22.19
C LYS A 23 -18.43 5.41 22.26
N PRO A 24 -18.14 6.10 21.14
CA PRO A 24 -17.16 7.17 21.13
C PRO A 24 -17.62 8.31 22.06
N THR A 25 -16.68 8.88 22.82
CA THR A 25 -16.96 9.96 23.78
C THR A 25 -17.31 11.29 23.13
N ARG A 26 -16.94 11.47 21.86
CA ARG A 26 -17.26 12.61 21.00
C ARG A 26 -17.25 12.20 19.54
N GLU A 27 -17.85 13.02 18.70
CA GLU A 27 -17.71 12.86 17.25
C GLU A 27 -16.25 13.06 16.79
N SER A 28 -15.83 12.29 15.78
CA SER A 28 -14.50 12.46 15.18
C SER A 28 -14.39 13.82 14.52
N TRP A 29 -13.27 14.51 14.75
CA TRP A 29 -12.98 15.81 14.15
C TRP A 29 -13.10 15.80 12.61
N HIS A 30 -12.81 14.65 11.98
CA HIS A 30 -12.97 14.44 10.53
C HIS A 30 -14.41 14.63 10.04
N ARG A 31 -15.40 14.53 10.93
CA ARG A 31 -16.83 14.74 10.63
C ARG A 31 -17.33 16.09 11.11
N THR A 32 -16.64 16.71 12.06
CA THR A 32 -17.08 17.96 12.71
C THR A 32 -16.78 19.21 11.87
N PHE A 33 -15.72 19.20 11.07
CA PHE A 33 -15.29 20.40 10.31
C PHE A 33 -15.01 20.09 8.84
N ARG A 34 -15.38 21.02 7.94
CA ARG A 34 -14.87 21.01 6.56
C ARG A 34 -13.38 21.37 6.61
N GLN A 35 -12.52 20.43 6.23
CA GLN A 35 -11.08 20.66 6.16
C GLN A 35 -10.75 21.49 4.93
N ALA A 36 -9.93 22.52 5.09
CA ALA A 36 -9.41 23.27 3.97
C ALA A 36 -8.49 22.38 3.12
N THR A 37 -8.66 22.38 1.79
CA THR A 37 -7.87 21.60 0.84
C THR A 37 -7.45 22.45 -0.36
N PRO A 38 -6.40 22.07 -1.11
CA PRO A 38 -6.06 22.74 -2.36
C PRO A 38 -7.21 22.77 -3.39
N PHE A 39 -8.17 21.85 -3.29
CA PHE A 39 -9.33 21.79 -4.18
C PHE A 39 -10.40 22.85 -3.85
N ASP A 40 -10.36 23.47 -2.66
CA ASP A 40 -11.35 24.50 -2.28
C ASP A 40 -11.33 25.72 -3.20
N ARG A 41 -10.27 25.89 -4.02
CA ARG A 41 -10.22 26.86 -5.11
C ARG A 41 -11.43 26.79 -6.04
N PHE A 42 -12.04 25.62 -6.20
CA PHE A 42 -13.18 25.40 -7.10
C PHE A 42 -14.55 25.62 -6.44
N ASP A 43 -14.59 25.90 -5.13
CA ASP A 43 -15.83 26.04 -4.34
C ASP A 43 -16.82 24.87 -4.47
N GLU A 44 -16.30 23.68 -4.76
CA GLU A 44 -17.07 22.45 -4.89
C GLU A 44 -16.88 21.56 -3.64
N PRO A 45 -17.94 20.87 -3.17
CA PRO A 45 -17.81 19.92 -2.08
C PRO A 45 -17.04 18.68 -2.57
N VAL A 46 -15.86 18.44 -1.98
CA VAL A 46 -15.07 17.23 -2.28
C VAL A 46 -15.21 16.22 -1.18
N ASN A 47 -15.60 15.00 -1.55
CA ASN A 47 -15.47 13.85 -0.67
C ASN A 47 -14.02 13.37 -0.68
N ARG A 48 -13.24 13.78 0.33
CA ARG A 48 -11.83 13.38 0.45
C ARG A 48 -11.72 11.88 0.70
N ARG A 49 -11.36 11.13 -0.34
CA ARG A 49 -10.98 9.71 -0.26
C ARG A 49 -9.77 9.47 -1.14
N GLU A 50 -8.76 8.78 -0.60
CA GLU A 50 -7.68 8.27 -1.42
C GLU A 50 -8.27 7.30 -2.46
N PRO A 51 -7.88 7.39 -3.74
CA PRO A 51 -8.45 6.53 -4.77
C PRO A 51 -8.14 5.06 -4.49
N GLY A 52 -9.08 4.17 -4.77
CA GLY A 52 -8.86 2.72 -4.65
C GLY A 52 -8.80 2.15 -3.23
N GLY A 53 -8.77 2.97 -2.17
CA GLY A 53 -8.74 2.50 -0.78
C GLY A 53 -7.39 1.94 -0.34
N MET A 54 -7.40 1.11 0.70
CA MET A 54 -6.19 0.42 1.18
C MET A 54 -6.05 -0.94 0.49
N ILE A 55 -4.82 -1.29 0.12
CA ILE A 55 -4.48 -2.60 -0.43
C ILE A 55 -3.32 -3.21 0.36
N TRP A 56 -3.31 -4.53 0.46
CA TRP A 56 -2.29 -5.28 1.15
C TRP A 56 -1.42 -6.05 0.16
N VAL A 57 -0.14 -6.11 0.50
CA VAL A 57 0.89 -6.86 -0.21
C VAL A 57 1.32 -8.01 0.68
N LYS A 58 1.41 -9.21 0.11
CA LYS A 58 1.97 -10.39 0.75
C LYS A 58 3.20 -10.83 -0.02
N ALA A 59 4.35 -10.83 0.65
CA ALA A 59 5.56 -11.44 0.12
C ALA A 59 5.73 -12.82 0.72
N THR A 60 5.69 -13.88 -0.09
CA THR A 60 5.93 -15.24 0.39
C THR A 60 7.32 -15.70 -0.01
N ALA A 61 8.07 -16.21 0.97
CA ALA A 61 9.39 -16.78 0.80
C ALA A 61 9.32 -18.26 0.37
N SER A 62 10.41 -18.76 -0.19
CA SER A 62 10.56 -20.14 -0.67
C SER A 62 10.43 -21.21 0.41
N ASP A 63 10.52 -20.86 1.69
CA ASP A 63 10.30 -21.75 2.82
C ASP A 63 8.85 -21.70 3.36
N GLY A 64 7.97 -20.93 2.70
CA GLY A 64 6.57 -20.78 3.04
C GLY A 64 6.27 -19.70 4.09
N THR A 65 7.29 -19.07 4.69
CA THR A 65 7.08 -17.89 5.54
C THR A 65 6.62 -16.69 4.70
N TYR A 66 5.91 -15.74 5.30
CA TYR A 66 5.44 -14.55 4.58
C TYR A 66 5.41 -13.31 5.45
N GLY A 67 5.65 -12.17 4.82
CA GLY A 67 5.45 -10.84 5.37
C GLY A 67 4.23 -10.15 4.77
N LEU A 68 3.72 -9.13 5.46
CA LEU A 68 2.54 -8.36 5.06
C LEU A 68 2.82 -6.87 5.16
N GLY A 69 2.59 -6.17 4.06
CA GLY A 69 2.65 -4.71 3.98
C GLY A 69 1.31 -4.14 3.50
N SER A 70 1.06 -2.87 3.78
CA SER A 70 -0.14 -2.18 3.30
C SER A 70 0.20 -0.80 2.76
N THR A 71 -0.49 -0.37 1.72
CA THR A 71 -0.41 1.00 1.19
C THR A 71 -1.81 1.57 0.93
N ASP A 72 -1.91 2.90 0.97
CA ASP A 72 -3.05 3.63 0.42
C ASP A 72 -2.98 3.69 -1.12
N THR A 73 -3.98 4.29 -1.75
CA THR A 73 -4.09 4.44 -3.23
C THR A 73 -4.40 3.14 -3.99
N GLY A 74 -4.78 2.09 -3.26
CA GLY A 74 -5.39 0.82 -3.67
C GLY A 74 -5.15 0.34 -5.10
N ASN A 75 -6.22 0.23 -5.88
CA ASN A 75 -6.18 -0.25 -7.28
C ASN A 75 -5.19 0.51 -8.16
N THR A 76 -4.91 1.77 -7.87
CA THR A 76 -3.96 2.56 -8.64
C THR A 76 -2.52 2.12 -8.35
N ALA A 77 -2.20 1.79 -7.10
CA ALA A 77 -0.90 1.22 -6.73
C ALA A 77 -0.77 -0.25 -7.16
N ALA A 78 -1.88 -1.00 -7.21
CA ALA A 78 -1.90 -2.42 -7.53
C ALA A 78 -1.19 -2.76 -8.85
N ILE A 79 -1.45 -1.98 -9.91
CA ILE A 79 -0.87 -2.24 -11.22
C ILE A 79 0.65 -2.05 -11.23
N LEU A 80 1.19 -1.09 -10.48
CA LEU A 80 2.64 -0.92 -10.33
C LEU A 80 3.25 -2.11 -9.60
N ILE A 81 2.58 -2.59 -8.54
CA ILE A 81 3.07 -3.71 -7.74
C ILE A 81 3.07 -5.00 -8.57
N GLU A 82 1.99 -5.30 -9.29
CA GLU A 82 1.88 -6.52 -10.09
C GLU A 82 2.78 -6.52 -11.33
N GLN A 83 2.83 -5.40 -12.05
CA GLN A 83 3.48 -5.35 -13.37
C GLN A 83 4.95 -4.91 -13.32
N THR A 84 5.40 -4.34 -12.20
CA THR A 84 6.73 -3.72 -12.14
C THR A 84 7.50 -4.11 -10.88
N LEU A 85 6.96 -3.84 -9.69
CA LEU A 85 7.71 -4.00 -8.44
C LEU A 85 7.87 -5.46 -8.03
N GLY A 86 6.80 -6.26 -8.10
CA GLY A 86 6.84 -7.68 -7.78
C GLY A 86 7.86 -8.43 -8.64
N PRO A 87 7.81 -8.32 -9.98
CA PRO A 87 8.83 -8.89 -10.86
C PRO A 87 10.27 -8.42 -10.57
N ALA A 88 10.45 -7.22 -10.03
CA ALA A 88 11.78 -6.69 -9.70
C ALA A 88 12.42 -7.39 -8.49
N VAL A 89 11.62 -7.90 -7.55
CA VAL A 89 12.10 -8.49 -6.28
C VAL A 89 11.96 -10.02 -6.20
N VAL A 90 11.10 -10.64 -7.02
CA VAL A 90 10.99 -12.11 -7.06
C VAL A 90 12.33 -12.74 -7.42
N GLY A 91 12.69 -13.80 -6.69
CA GLY A 91 13.97 -14.50 -6.79
C GLY A 91 15.12 -13.85 -6.02
N GLN A 92 14.93 -12.67 -5.42
CA GLN A 92 15.93 -12.12 -4.49
C GLN A 92 15.93 -12.84 -3.15
N GLU A 93 17.06 -12.80 -2.46
CA GLU A 93 17.19 -13.28 -1.10
C GLU A 93 16.35 -12.41 -0.15
N VAL A 94 15.66 -13.02 0.82
CA VAL A 94 14.70 -12.31 1.69
C VAL A 94 15.34 -11.19 2.53
N GLY A 95 16.60 -11.35 2.94
CA GLY A 95 17.37 -10.33 3.67
C GLY A 95 18.01 -9.25 2.80
N ALA A 96 17.91 -9.33 1.47
CA ALA A 96 18.51 -8.38 0.54
C ALA A 96 17.66 -7.10 0.37
N ILE A 97 17.16 -6.53 1.48
CA ILE A 97 16.20 -5.41 1.50
C ILE A 97 16.71 -4.20 0.72
N ASP A 98 17.94 -3.74 0.97
CA ASP A 98 18.51 -2.59 0.26
C ASP A 98 18.58 -2.83 -1.25
N ALA A 99 18.96 -4.04 -1.67
CA ALA A 99 19.05 -4.40 -3.08
C ALA A 99 17.65 -4.52 -3.74
N CYS A 100 16.66 -4.99 -3.00
CA CYS A 100 15.26 -5.01 -3.44
C CYS A 100 14.71 -3.58 -3.58
N ASN A 101 15.01 -2.70 -2.61
CA ASN A 101 14.60 -1.31 -2.63
C ASN A 101 15.19 -0.57 -3.84
N ASP A 102 16.50 -0.71 -4.10
CA ASP A 102 17.16 -0.15 -5.27
C ASP A 102 16.54 -0.64 -6.58
N ARG A 103 16.29 -1.96 -6.71
CA ARG A 103 15.64 -2.53 -7.89
C ARG A 103 14.26 -1.95 -8.13
N MET A 104 13.46 -1.82 -7.08
CA MET A 104 12.13 -1.23 -7.15
C MET A 104 12.20 0.23 -7.61
N TRP A 105 13.04 1.07 -7.01
CA TRP A 105 13.18 2.46 -7.43
C TRP A 105 13.68 2.60 -8.87
N HIS A 106 14.69 1.80 -9.26
CA HIS A 106 15.19 1.80 -10.62
C HIS A 106 14.15 1.32 -11.64
N SER A 107 13.22 0.45 -11.24
CA SER A 107 12.11 0.00 -12.10
C SER A 107 11.06 1.09 -12.36
N CYS A 108 11.02 2.15 -11.53
CA CYS A 108 10.04 3.25 -11.64
C CYS A 108 10.55 4.48 -12.41
N LEU A 109 11.82 4.52 -12.83
CA LEU A 109 12.45 5.72 -13.41
C LEU A 109 11.68 6.33 -14.59
N SER A 110 10.97 5.52 -15.38
CA SER A 110 10.23 5.99 -16.56
C SER A 110 8.89 6.67 -16.23
N PHE A 111 8.33 6.48 -15.03
CA PHE A 111 7.02 7.01 -14.63
C PHE A 111 7.01 7.72 -13.26
N GLY A 112 8.19 7.92 -12.67
CA GLY A 112 8.40 8.78 -11.50
C GLY A 112 8.69 7.99 -10.22
N MET A 113 9.36 8.67 -9.29
CA MET A 113 9.81 8.10 -8.00
C MET A 113 9.11 8.78 -6.79
N GLU A 114 7.98 9.42 -7.03
CA GLU A 114 7.24 10.16 -6.00
C GLU A 114 5.76 9.77 -6.00
N GLY A 115 5.02 10.23 -5.00
CA GLY A 115 3.56 10.05 -4.93
C GLY A 115 3.14 8.59 -5.03
N LEU A 116 2.41 8.25 -6.09
CA LEU A 116 1.87 6.91 -6.33
C LEU A 116 2.96 5.82 -6.37
N ALA A 117 4.08 6.07 -7.05
CA ALA A 117 5.16 5.10 -7.17
C ALA A 117 5.81 4.86 -5.79
N ALA A 118 6.08 5.93 -5.04
CA ALA A 118 6.63 5.84 -3.70
C ALA A 118 5.72 5.05 -2.74
N ARG A 119 4.41 5.24 -2.82
CA ARG A 119 3.41 4.49 -2.05
C ARG A 119 3.40 3.00 -2.42
N ALA A 120 3.45 2.68 -3.72
CA ALA A 120 3.53 1.30 -4.19
C ALA A 120 4.83 0.61 -3.73
N VAL A 121 5.98 1.29 -3.82
CA VAL A 121 7.27 0.80 -3.30
C VAL A 121 7.18 0.54 -1.81
N ALA A 122 6.67 1.50 -1.02
CA ALA A 122 6.49 1.33 0.42
C ALA A 122 5.59 0.13 0.77
N GLY A 123 4.53 -0.13 -0.02
CA GLY A 123 3.67 -1.29 0.18
C GLY A 123 4.40 -2.63 0.05
N VAL A 124 5.31 -2.74 -0.93
CA VAL A 124 6.15 -3.94 -1.12
C VAL A 124 7.25 -3.99 -0.07
N ASP A 125 7.94 -2.89 0.18
CA ASP A 125 9.04 -2.78 1.15
C ASP A 125 8.60 -3.15 2.58
N LEU A 126 7.41 -2.71 3.01
CA LEU A 126 6.82 -3.11 4.30
C LEU A 126 6.43 -4.61 4.36
N ALA A 127 6.25 -5.26 3.21
CA ALA A 127 5.90 -6.67 3.14
C ALA A 127 7.14 -7.58 3.12
N LEU A 128 8.30 -7.04 2.73
CA LEU A 128 9.60 -7.73 2.79
C LEU A 128 10.14 -7.73 4.22
#